data_AF-A0A654LUT6-F1
#
_entry.id   AF-A0A654LUT6-F1
#
_cell.length_a   1.000
_cell.length_b   1.000
_cell.length_c   1.000
_cell.angle_alpha   90.00
_cell.angle_beta   90.00
_cell.angle_gamma   90.00
#
_symmetry.space_group_name_H-M   'P 1'
#
loop_
_entity.id
_entity.type
_entity.pdbx_description
1 polymer ?
#
loop_
_entity_poly.entity_id
_entity_poly.type
_entity_poly.pdbx_seq_one_letter_code
_entity_poly.pdbx_strand_id
1 'polypeptide(L)'
;MSEQELPPWLKEQLARLQQLQQNLQAIMMQKQQVELEISETERALEELKKTTPDDVVYKLAGPLMVKSDRDNLIKELEEKKELSNTRTVVLGKQESRVKENLKEVENKINQMMHMAQGGSQSNKFNQPPQ
;
A
#
# COMPACT_ATOMS: atom_id res chain seq x y z
N MET A 1 21.21 -12.51 -34.79
CA MET A 1 20.17 -13.05 -33.89
C MET A 1 19.39 -11.84 -33.41
N SER A 2 18.31 -11.50 -34.11
CA SER A 2 17.51 -10.31 -33.83
C SER A 2 16.85 -10.49 -32.46
N GLU A 3 17.23 -9.68 -31.48
CA GLU A 3 16.40 -9.47 -30.29
C GLU A 3 15.00 -9.11 -30.81
N GLN A 4 14.03 -9.99 -30.59
CA GLN A 4 12.63 -9.64 -30.78
C GLN A 4 12.31 -8.58 -29.74
N GLU A 5 12.46 -7.31 -30.14
CA GLU A 5 12.07 -6.20 -29.32
C GLU A 5 10.62 -6.40 -28.89
N LEU A 6 10.38 -6.32 -27.58
CA LEU A 6 9.04 -6.40 -27.03
C LEU A 6 8.14 -5.39 -27.77
N PRO A 7 6.92 -5.78 -28.18
CA PRO A 7 5.99 -4.87 -28.81
C PRO A 7 5.81 -3.59 -27.98
N PRO A 8 5.74 -2.39 -28.60
CA PRO A 8 5.62 -1.13 -27.87
C PRO A 8 4.48 -1.11 -26.84
N TRP A 9 3.32 -1.70 -27.18
CA TRP A 9 2.19 -1.82 -26.26
C TRP A 9 2.52 -2.65 -25.01
N LEU A 10 3.33 -3.71 -25.15
CA LEU A 10 3.71 -4.58 -24.04
C LEU A 10 4.73 -3.88 -23.13
N LYS A 11 5.69 -3.14 -23.72
CA LYS A 11 6.63 -2.30 -22.96
C LYS A 11 5.88 -1.29 -22.08
N GLU A 12 4.85 -0.64 -22.63
CA GLU A 12 4.02 0.31 -21.88
C GLU A 12 3.24 -0.35 -20.73
N GLN A 13 2.60 -1.50 -20.97
CA GLN A 13 1.85 -2.21 -19.92
C GLN A 13 2.78 -2.74 -18.81
N LEU A 14 3.98 -3.21 -19.15
CA LEU A 14 4.97 -3.65 -18.17
C LEU A 14 5.49 -2.49 -17.33
N ALA A 15 5.75 -1.33 -17.94
CA ALA A 15 6.12 -0.12 -17.22
C ALA A 15 5.02 0.31 -16.23
N ARG A 16 3.75 0.27 -16.67
CA ARG A 16 2.59 0.55 -15.80
C ARG A 16 2.48 -0.46 -14.66
N LEU A 17 2.67 -1.75 -14.93
CA LEU A 17 2.67 -2.81 -13.92
C LEU A 17 3.73 -2.55 -12.85
N GLN A 18 4.96 -2.27 -13.28
CA GLN A 18 6.09 -1.99 -12.39
C GLN A 18 5.82 -0.76 -11.51
N GLN A 19 5.27 0.32 -12.08
CA GLN A 19 4.91 1.51 -11.32
C GLN A 19 3.85 1.21 -10.26
N LEU A 20 2.82 0.43 -10.60
CA LEU A 20 1.78 0.04 -9.64
C LEU A 20 2.34 -0.85 -8.52
N GLN A 21 3.30 -1.74 -8.82
CA GLN A 21 3.97 -2.57 -7.81
C GLN A 21 4.80 -1.72 -6.84
N GLN A 22 5.56 -0.74 -7.35
CA GLN A 22 6.32 0.20 -6.52
C GLN A 22 5.39 1.03 -5.63
N ASN A 23 4.28 1.53 -6.18
CA ASN A 23 3.27 2.28 -5.43
C ASN A 23 2.65 1.42 -4.31
N LEU A 24 2.33 0.15 -4.60
CA LEU A 24 1.81 -0.78 -3.60
C LEU A 24 2.79 -1.00 -2.47
N GLN A 25 4.08 -1.21 -2.79
CA GLN A 25 5.13 -1.36 -1.77
C GLN A 25 5.22 -0.14 -0.87
N ALA A 26 5.20 1.07 -1.43
CA ALA A 26 5.21 2.30 -0.66
C ALA A 26 4.00 2.43 0.28
N ILE A 27 2.79 2.12 -0.21
CA ILE A 27 1.56 2.15 0.60
C ILE A 27 1.65 1.13 1.75
N MET A 28 2.12 -0.09 1.48
CA MET A 28 2.27 -1.12 2.52
C MET A 28 3.26 -0.69 3.60
N MET A 29 4.40 -0.10 3.21
CA MET A 29 5.37 0.43 4.18
C MET A 29 4.79 1.55 5.04
N GLN A 30 4.05 2.48 4.42
CA GLN A 30 3.37 3.56 5.16
C GLN A 30 2.33 3.02 6.13
N LYS A 31 1.55 2.03 5.72
CA LYS A 31 0.53 1.39 6.56
C LYS A 31 1.16 0.69 7.75
N GLN A 32 2.22 -0.09 7.52
CA GLN A 32 2.97 -0.77 8.58
C GLN A 32 3.53 0.23 9.62
N GLN A 33 4.04 1.38 9.17
CA GLN A 33 4.52 2.43 10.05
C GLN A 33 3.40 2.98 10.96
N VAL A 34 2.21 3.23 10.39
CA VAL A 34 1.06 3.72 11.16
C VAL A 34 0.54 2.65 12.14
N GLU A 35 0.56 1.37 11.75
CA GLU A 35 0.19 0.25 12.64
C GLU A 35 1.14 0.13 13.84
N LEU A 36 2.45 0.38 13.63
CA LEU A 36 3.42 0.46 14.73
C LEU A 36 3.12 1.64 15.66
N GLU A 37 2.86 2.83 15.11
CA GLU A 37 2.48 4.01 15.90
C GLU A 37 1.21 3.77 16.74
N ILE A 38 0.22 3.05 16.19
CA ILE A 38 -0.99 2.64 16.91
C ILE A 38 -0.61 1.73 18.08
N SER A 39 0.19 0.69 17.84
CA SER A 39 0.59 -0.25 18.89
C SER A 39 1.38 0.42 20.02
N GLU A 40 2.28 1.34 19.69
CA GLU A 40 3.02 2.13 20.68
C GLU A 40 2.08 3.04 21.50
N THR A 41 1.13 3.70 20.82
CA THR A 41 0.15 4.58 21.48
C THR A 41 -0.78 3.77 22.39
N GLU A 42 -1.17 2.56 21.99
CA GLU A 42 -1.98 1.65 22.81
C GLU A 42 -1.25 1.22 24.08
N ARG A 43 0.02 0.84 23.98
CA ARG A 43 0.85 0.50 25.15
C ARG A 43 1.00 1.69 26.09
N ALA A 44 1.27 2.88 25.54
CA ALA A 44 1.37 4.10 26.34
C ALA A 44 0.06 4.41 27.08
N LEU A 45 -1.10 4.27 26.39
CA LEU A 45 -2.41 4.43 27.01
C LEU A 45 -2.67 3.40 28.10
N GLU A 46 -2.31 2.14 27.87
CA GLU A 46 -2.47 1.06 28.85
C GLU A 46 -1.69 1.35 30.14
N GLU A 47 -0.42 1.73 30.02
CA GLU A 47 0.41 2.07 31.18
C GLU A 47 -0.06 3.35 31.86
N LEU A 48 -0.42 4.38 31.09
CA LEU A 48 -0.89 5.64 31.65
C LEU A 48 -2.21 5.47 32.42
N LYS A 49 -3.11 4.58 31.96
CA LYS A 49 -4.36 4.27 32.65
C LYS A 49 -4.16 3.52 33.98
N LYS A 50 -3.02 2.85 34.18
CA LYS A 50 -2.65 2.20 35.46
C LYS A 50 -2.13 3.19 36.51
N THR A 51 -1.72 4.39 36.09
CA THR A 51 -1.28 5.46 37.01
C THR A 51 -2.44 6.11 37.74
N THR A 52 -2.15 6.65 38.92
CA THR A 52 -3.07 7.42 39.76
C THR A 52 -2.96 8.92 39.47
N PRO A 53 -3.95 9.74 39.86
CA PRO A 53 -3.89 11.20 39.68
C PRO A 53 -2.72 11.89 40.40
N ASP A 54 -2.19 11.28 41.47
CA ASP A 54 -1.06 11.82 42.24
C ASP A 54 0.30 11.52 41.58
N ASP A 55 0.33 10.59 40.61
CA ASP A 55 1.56 10.22 39.91
C ASP A 55 1.97 11.32 38.93
N VAL A 56 3.25 11.69 38.99
CA VAL A 56 3.80 12.68 38.07
C VAL A 56 4.13 12.01 36.74
N VAL A 57 3.44 12.41 35.69
CA VAL A 57 3.67 11.90 34.33
C VAL A 57 4.40 12.92 33.47
N TYR A 58 5.24 12.42 32.56
CA TYR A 58 6.00 13.21 31.61
C TYR A 58 5.74 12.71 30.21
N LYS A 59 5.69 13.64 29.25
CA LYS A 59 5.68 13.31 27.83
C LYS A 59 7.00 13.70 27.18
N LEU A 60 7.43 12.91 26.20
CA LEU A 60 8.60 13.24 25.40
C LEU A 60 8.20 14.25 24.31
N ALA A 61 8.92 15.36 24.21
CA ALA A 61 8.79 16.38 23.19
C ALA A 61 10.16 16.60 22.53
N GLY A 62 10.47 15.78 21.53
CA GLY A 62 11.81 15.72 20.93
C GLY A 62 12.85 15.23 21.96
N PRO A 63 13.93 15.97 22.23
CA PRO A 63 14.90 15.59 23.25
C PRO A 63 14.48 15.96 24.70
N LEU A 64 13.31 16.59 24.88
CA LEU A 64 12.87 17.12 26.17
C LEU A 64 11.80 16.24 26.81
N MET A 65 11.80 16.16 28.14
CA MET A 65 10.68 15.61 28.92
C MET A 65 9.87 16.75 29.54
N VAL A 66 8.56 16.76 29.29
CA VAL A 66 7.66 17.82 29.73
C VAL A 66 6.63 17.23 30.69
N LYS A 67 6.60 17.73 31.93
CA LYS A 67 5.58 17.36 32.92
C LYS A 67 4.20 17.65 32.33
N SER A 68 3.33 16.67 32.36
CA SER A 68 1.99 16.76 31.76
C SER A 68 0.94 16.35 32.77
N ASP A 69 -0.28 16.83 32.54
CA ASP A 69 -1.44 16.33 33.26
C ASP A 69 -1.85 14.96 32.68
N ARG A 70 -2.13 14.01 33.57
CA ARG A 70 -2.45 12.63 33.20
C ARG A 70 -3.68 12.54 32.30
N ASP A 71 -4.76 13.21 32.69
CA ASP A 71 -6.05 13.08 31.99
C ASP A 71 -6.00 13.78 30.63
N ASN A 72 -5.31 14.91 30.53
CA ASN A 72 -5.03 15.57 29.26
C ASN A 72 -4.16 14.69 28.35
N LEU A 73 -3.14 14.01 28.89
CA LEU A 73 -2.28 13.13 28.11
C LEU A 73 -3.03 11.88 27.62
N ILE A 74 -3.96 11.33 28.42
CA ILE A 74 -4.85 10.25 27.97
C ILE A 74 -5.68 10.71 26.76
N LYS A 75 -6.32 11.89 26.84
CA LYS A 75 -7.10 12.44 25.72
C LYS A 75 -6.25 12.66 24.47
N GLU A 76 -5.07 13.26 24.63
CA GLU A 76 -4.11 13.50 23.52
C GLU A 76 -3.74 12.19 22.81
N LEU A 77 -3.44 11.13 23.58
CA LEU A 77 -3.10 9.82 23.02
C LEU A 77 -4.30 9.11 22.38
N GLU A 78 -5.51 9.25 22.94
CA GLU A 78 -6.74 8.71 22.34
C GLU A 78 -7.07 9.40 21.01
N GLU A 79 -6.97 10.73 20.94
CA GLU A 79 -7.14 11.50 19.71
C GLU A 79 -6.09 11.11 18.66
N LYS A 80 -4.82 10.96 19.07
CA LYS A 80 -3.74 10.50 18.18
C LYS A 80 -4.03 9.10 17.63
N LYS A 81 -4.47 8.17 18.48
CA LYS A 81 -4.83 6.82 18.06
C LYS A 81 -5.97 6.84 17.04
N GLU A 82 -7.00 7.65 17.25
CA GLU A 82 -8.13 7.75 16.33
C GLU A 82 -7.73 8.33 14.96
N LEU A 83 -6.84 9.33 14.96
CA LEU A 83 -6.26 9.86 13.74
C LEU A 83 -5.44 8.80 12.98
N SER A 84 -4.60 8.03 13.69
CA SER A 84 -3.82 6.94 13.09
C SER A 84 -4.72 5.83 12.56
N ASN A 85 -5.79 5.44 13.27
CA ASN A 85 -6.78 4.48 12.79
C ASN A 85 -7.43 4.94 11.48
N THR A 86 -7.86 6.20 11.43
CA THR A 86 -8.42 6.80 10.21
C THR A 86 -7.42 6.73 9.05
N ARG A 87 -6.15 7.03 9.32
CA ARG A 87 -5.08 6.94 8.31
C ARG A 87 -4.88 5.50 7.82
N THR A 88 -4.89 4.51 8.70
CA THR A 88 -4.82 3.08 8.33
C THR A 88 -5.98 2.67 7.44
N VAL A 89 -7.21 3.13 7.73
CA VAL A 89 -8.39 2.87 6.88
C VAL A 89 -8.21 3.47 5.48
N VAL A 90 -7.72 4.71 5.38
CA VAL A 90 -7.45 5.35 4.09
C VAL A 90 -6.37 4.59 3.31
N LEU A 91 -5.27 4.24 3.96
CA LEU A 91 -4.19 3.46 3.34
C LEU A 91 -4.67 2.08 2.89
N GLY A 92 -5.53 1.41 3.67
CA GLY A 92 -6.15 0.13 3.29
C GLY A 92 -7.04 0.26 2.05
N LYS A 93 -7.79 1.36 1.90
CA LYS A 93 -8.57 1.63 0.67
C LYS A 93 -7.65 1.89 -0.53
N GLN A 94 -6.57 2.64 -0.35
CA GLN A 94 -5.58 2.89 -1.40
C GLN A 94 -4.88 1.59 -1.83
N GLU A 95 -4.47 0.76 -0.87
CA GLU A 95 -3.88 -0.56 -1.10
C GLU A 95 -4.79 -1.44 -1.96
N SER A 96 -6.07 -1.57 -1.59
CA SER A 96 -7.06 -2.35 -2.33
C SER A 96 -7.24 -1.85 -3.76
N ARG A 97 -7.33 -0.53 -3.97
CA ARG A 97 -7.48 0.06 -5.30
C ARG A 97 -6.25 -0.20 -6.19
N VAL A 98 -5.04 -0.12 -5.64
CA VAL A 98 -3.81 -0.42 -6.40
C VAL A 98 -3.74 -1.91 -6.74
N LYS A 99 -4.14 -2.80 -5.83
CA LYS A 99 -4.23 -4.24 -6.09
C LYS A 99 -5.23 -4.58 -7.20
N GLU A 100 -6.38 -3.91 -7.24
CA GLU A 100 -7.36 -4.07 -8.31
C GLU A 100 -6.77 -3.62 -9.67
N ASN A 101 -6.16 -2.43 -9.72
CA ASN A 101 -5.50 -1.93 -10.93
C ASN A 101 -4.36 -2.85 -11.41
N LEU A 102 -3.60 -3.46 -10.49
CA LEU A 102 -2.56 -4.44 -10.83
C LEU A 102 -3.18 -5.64 -11.54
N LYS A 103 -4.23 -6.23 -10.97
CA LYS A 103 -4.94 -7.37 -11.55
C LYS A 103 -5.53 -7.05 -12.92
N GLU A 104 -6.06 -5.84 -13.12
CA GLU A 104 -6.55 -5.39 -14.43
C GLU A 104 -5.42 -5.34 -15.48
N VAL A 105 -4.25 -4.79 -15.13
CA VAL A 105 -3.10 -4.73 -16.04
C VAL A 105 -2.58 -6.12 -16.37
N GLU A 106 -2.44 -6.99 -15.36
CA GLU A 106 -2.03 -8.38 -15.55
C GLU A 106 -2.98 -9.13 -16.48
N ASN A 107 -4.29 -9.00 -16.28
CA ASN A 107 -5.30 -9.61 -17.14
C ASN A 107 -5.22 -9.07 -18.57
N LYS A 108 -5.04 -7.76 -18.74
CA LYS A 108 -4.92 -7.12 -20.05
C LYS A 108 -3.67 -7.59 -20.81
N ILE A 109 -2.54 -7.74 -20.12
CA ILE A 109 -1.32 -8.32 -20.69
C ILE A 109 -1.58 -9.76 -21.15
N ASN A 110 -2.16 -10.60 -20.28
CA ASN A 110 -2.45 -12.00 -20.60
C ASN A 110 -3.39 -12.15 -21.80
N GLN A 111 -4.48 -11.39 -21.86
CA GLN A 111 -5.43 -11.40 -22.97
C GLN A 111 -4.76 -11.04 -24.30
N MET A 112 -4.00 -9.94 -24.34
CA MET A 112 -3.33 -9.52 -25.57
C MET A 112 -2.24 -10.50 -26.02
N MET A 113 -1.53 -11.13 -25.08
CA MET A 113 -0.56 -12.19 -25.38
C MET A 113 -1.24 -13.41 -26.03
N HIS A 114 -2.39 -13.84 -25.50
CA HIS A 114 -3.17 -14.92 -26.11
C HIS A 114 -3.70 -14.57 -27.51
N MET A 115 -4.16 -13.33 -27.71
CA MET A 115 -4.64 -12.87 -29.03
C MET A 115 -3.49 -12.80 -30.05
N ALA A 116 -2.30 -12.35 -29.64
CA ALA A 116 -1.12 -12.31 -30.50
C ALA A 116 -0.65 -13.71 -30.93
N GLN A 117 -0.84 -14.74 -30.09
CA GLN A 117 -0.50 -16.13 -30.41
C GLN A 117 -1.59 -16.81 -31.27
N GLY A 118 -2.87 -16.50 -31.05
CA GLY A 118 -4.00 -17.08 -31.80
C GLY A 118 -4.16 -16.56 -33.24
N GLY A 119 -3.68 -15.35 -33.55
CA GLY A 119 -3.73 -14.77 -34.89
C GLY A 119 -2.78 -15.38 -35.94
N SER A 120 -1.79 -16.19 -35.51
CA SER A 120 -0.81 -16.80 -36.41
C SER A 120 -1.27 -18.11 -37.08
N GLN A 121 -2.40 -18.70 -36.67
CA GLN A 121 -2.87 -19.99 -37.23
C GLN A 121 -3.92 -19.87 -38.35
N SER A 122 -4.60 -18.74 -38.50
CA SER A 122 -5.70 -18.59 -39.48
C SER A 122 -5.24 -18.27 -40.91
N ASN A 123 -3.96 -17.93 -41.14
CA ASN A 123 -3.48 -17.47 -42.44
C ASN A 123 -2.79 -18.56 -43.31
N LYS A 124 -2.85 -19.85 -42.91
CA LYS A 124 -2.24 -20.97 -43.67
C LYS A 124 -3.21 -21.77 -44.56
N PHE A 125 -4.50 -21.46 -44.57
CA PHE A 125 -5.52 -22.29 -45.25
C PHE A 125 -6.09 -21.73 -46.55
N ASN A 126 -5.58 -20.61 -47.08
CA ASN A 126 -6.15 -19.95 -48.26
C ASN A 126 -5.16 -19.81 -49.42
N GLN A 127 -4.55 -20.92 -49.85
CA GLN A 127 -3.94 -21.02 -51.18
C GLN A 127 -4.74 -22.05 -52.00
N PRO A 128 -5.31 -21.67 -53.16
CA PRO A 128 -5.96 -22.62 -54.04
C PRO A 128 -4.90 -23.53 -54.69
N PRO A 129 -5.18 -24.84 -54.85
CA PRO A 129 -4.30 -25.73 -55.60
C PRO A 129 -4.29 -25.34 -57.09
N GLN A 130 -3.10 -25.41 -57.70
CA GLN A 130 -2.91 -25.32 -59.16
C GLN A 130 -3.53 -26.53 -59.85
#